data_AF-A0A928GRA9-F1
#
_entry.id   AF-A0A928GRA9-F1
#
_cell.length_a   1.000
_cell.length_b   1.000
_cell.length_c   1.000
_cell.angle_alpha   90.00
_cell.angle_beta   90.00
_cell.angle_gamma   90.00
#
_symmetry.space_group_name_H-M   'P 1'
#
loop_
_entity.id
_entity.type
_entity.pdbx_description
1 polymer ?
#
loop_
_entity_poly.entity_id
_entity_poly.type
_entity_poly.pdbx_seq_one_letter_code
_entity_poly.pdbx_strand_id
1 'polypeptide(L)'
;MTALIKIDGEYANWIKDLSLRFRQSQIKAAIRVNSEMLRFYFSLGADIVNKKAESRWGDGFFKNLSRDLQNALPGVRGFSEKNLYYMKLMYLLYRECFEKFPQDVGKIGNHNLFNPDDLFSISWSHHRYIIDKCKKDTDKALFYVRKTLENNWSRNIY
;
A
#
# COMPACT_ATOMS: atom_id res chain seq x y z
N MET A 1 1.30 28.93 -44.79
CA MET A 1 1.51 27.50 -45.07
C MET A 1 2.22 26.88 -43.88
N THR A 2 1.48 26.24 -42.99
CA THR A 2 2.04 25.46 -41.88
C THR A 2 2.70 24.23 -42.49
N ALA A 3 4.03 24.12 -42.36
CA ALA A 3 4.76 22.94 -42.79
C ALA A 3 4.15 21.71 -42.09
N LEU A 4 3.53 20.83 -42.88
CA LEU A 4 3.10 19.52 -42.42
C LEU A 4 4.33 18.83 -41.82
N ILE A 5 4.31 18.56 -40.52
CA ILE A 5 5.33 17.74 -39.85
C ILE A 5 5.42 16.46 -40.66
N LYS A 6 6.55 16.24 -41.32
CA LYS A 6 6.78 15.02 -42.08
C LYS A 6 6.80 13.89 -41.06
N ILE A 7 5.74 13.08 -41.03
CA ILE A 7 5.62 11.90 -40.16
C ILE A 7 6.51 10.83 -40.78
N ASP A 8 7.82 11.00 -40.65
CA ASP A 8 8.77 9.97 -40.99
C ASP A 8 8.90 8.96 -39.85
N GLY A 9 9.65 7.89 -40.10
CA GLY A 9 9.84 6.82 -39.12
C GLY A 9 10.51 7.31 -37.83
N GLU A 10 11.28 8.38 -37.88
CA GLU A 10 11.97 8.95 -36.72
C GLU A 10 10.97 9.66 -35.80
N TYR A 11 10.09 10.49 -36.36
CA TYR A 11 9.00 11.12 -35.60
C TYR A 11 8.06 10.08 -34.98
N ALA A 12 7.69 9.03 -35.72
CA ALA A 12 6.83 7.96 -35.20
C ALA A 12 7.49 7.17 -34.05
N ASN A 13 8.80 6.89 -34.15
CA ASN A 13 9.56 6.25 -33.08
C ASN A 13 9.70 7.16 -31.86
N TRP A 14 9.92 8.45 -32.05
CA TRP A 14 9.97 9.43 -30.98
C TRP A 14 8.64 9.54 -30.21
N ILE A 15 7.50 9.54 -30.91
CA ILE A 15 6.17 9.51 -30.28
C ILE A 15 5.94 8.22 -29.47
N LYS A 16 6.40 7.07 -29.95
CA LYS A 16 6.33 5.80 -29.20
C LYS A 16 7.16 5.86 -27.91
N ASP A 17 8.40 6.33 -28.00
CA ASP A 17 9.27 6.52 -26.83
C ASP A 17 8.68 7.51 -25.82
N LEU A 18 8.18 8.66 -26.29
CA LEU A 18 7.54 9.66 -25.44
C LEU A 18 6.32 9.09 -24.71
N SER A 19 5.49 8.34 -25.42
CA SER A 19 4.32 7.66 -24.83
C SER A 19 4.73 6.64 -23.76
N LEU A 20 5.82 5.90 -23.99
CA LEU A 20 6.35 4.96 -23.01
C LEU A 20 6.87 5.68 -21.76
N ARG A 21 7.68 6.72 -21.91
CA ARG A 21 8.20 7.53 -20.79
C ARG A 21 7.08 8.21 -20.00
N PHE A 22 6.05 8.70 -20.68
CA PHE A 22 4.89 9.30 -20.01
C PHE A 22 4.13 8.26 -19.18
N ARG A 23 3.85 7.07 -19.73
CA ARG A 23 3.21 5.98 -18.99
C ARG A 23 4.04 5.55 -17.78
N GLN A 24 5.36 5.43 -17.92
CA GLN A 24 6.27 5.14 -16.80
C GLN A 24 6.20 6.24 -15.72
N SER A 25 6.14 7.51 -16.12
CA SER A 25 6.01 8.64 -15.19
C SER A 25 4.68 8.61 -14.44
N GLN A 26 3.57 8.27 -15.12
CA GLN A 26 2.27 8.07 -14.48
C GLN A 26 2.29 6.90 -13.49
N ILE A 27 2.95 5.79 -13.82
CA ILE A 27 3.13 4.64 -12.91
C ILE A 27 3.91 5.09 -11.66
N LYS A 28 5.03 5.80 -11.82
CA LYS A 28 5.83 6.31 -10.70
C LYS A 28 5.03 7.27 -9.80
N ALA A 29 4.27 8.18 -10.40
CA ALA A 29 3.41 9.10 -9.66
C ALA A 29 2.32 8.34 -8.89
N ALA A 30 1.68 7.35 -9.52
CA ALA A 30 0.68 6.52 -8.87
C ALA A 30 1.27 5.69 -7.72
N ILE A 31 2.46 5.12 -7.88
CA ILE A 31 3.18 4.39 -6.81
C ILE A 31 3.44 5.33 -5.63
N ARG A 32 3.93 6.54 -5.89
CA ARG A 32 4.26 7.51 -4.83
C ARG A 32 3.04 8.07 -4.09
N VAL A 33 1.94 8.30 -4.79
CA VAL A 33 0.67 8.69 -4.14
C VAL A 33 0.10 7.52 -3.33
N ASN A 34 0.18 6.30 -3.88
CA ASN A 34 -0.29 5.11 -3.18
C ASN A 34 0.55 4.81 -1.93
N SER A 35 1.87 5.06 -1.94
CA SER A 35 2.72 4.82 -0.78
C SER A 35 2.33 5.70 0.41
N GLU A 36 2.04 6.98 0.20
CA GLU A 36 1.61 7.88 1.29
C GLU A 36 0.25 7.49 1.87
N MET A 37 -0.70 7.12 1.00
CA MET A 37 -1.99 6.61 1.46
C MET A 37 -1.83 5.32 2.29
N LEU A 38 -0.95 4.41 1.88
CA LEU A 38 -0.68 3.18 2.61
C LEU A 38 0.04 3.42 3.94
N ARG A 39 0.95 4.40 4.00
CA ARG A 39 1.58 4.84 5.26
C ARG A 39 0.53 5.38 6.22
N PHE A 40 -0.39 6.20 5.74
CA PHE A 40 -1.51 6.69 6.54
C PHE A 40 -2.43 5.56 7.04
N TYR A 41 -2.75 4.59 6.18
CA TYR A 41 -3.53 3.42 6.59
C TYR A 41 -2.82 2.60 7.67
N PHE A 42 -1.51 2.41 7.53
CA PHE A 42 -0.70 1.72 8.53
C PHE A 42 -0.67 2.48 9.87
N SER A 43 -0.48 3.81 9.84
CA SER A 43 -0.46 4.63 11.05
C SER A 43 -1.84 4.68 11.74
N LEU A 44 -2.93 4.79 10.99
CA LEU A 44 -4.29 4.73 11.55
C LEU A 44 -4.57 3.35 12.17
N GLY A 45 -4.09 2.27 11.55
CA GLY A 45 -4.11 0.94 12.15
C GLY A 45 -3.38 0.88 13.49
N ALA A 46 -2.22 1.53 13.58
CA ALA A 46 -1.46 1.66 14.82
C ALA A 46 -2.24 2.41 15.90
N ASP A 47 -2.87 3.53 15.55
CA ASP A 47 -3.70 4.30 16.48
C ASP A 47 -4.88 3.47 17.03
N ILE A 48 -5.57 2.73 16.16
CA ILE A 48 -6.69 1.87 16.56
C ILE A 48 -6.25 0.83 17.61
N VAL A 49 -5.10 0.19 17.39
CA VAL A 49 -4.56 -0.84 18.30
C VAL A 49 -4.02 -0.22 19.58
N ASN A 50 -3.14 0.78 19.47
CA ASN A 50 -2.40 1.33 20.61
C ASN A 50 -3.29 2.13 21.56
N LYS A 51 -4.34 2.78 21.05
CA LYS A 51 -5.34 3.48 21.87
C LYS A 51 -6.40 2.53 22.45
N LYS A 52 -6.31 1.21 22.17
CA LYS A 52 -7.31 0.19 22.53
C LYS A 52 -8.72 0.64 22.14
N ALA A 53 -8.84 1.11 20.90
CA ALA A 53 -9.97 1.90 20.43
C ALA A 53 -11.32 1.22 20.63
N GLU A 54 -11.41 -0.06 20.29
CA GLU A 54 -12.63 -0.87 20.44
C GLU A 54 -13.04 -1.00 21.91
N SER A 55 -12.10 -1.23 22.83
CA SER A 55 -12.41 -1.29 24.26
C SER A 55 -12.78 0.07 24.84
N ARG A 56 -12.22 1.16 24.29
CA ARG A 56 -12.45 2.53 24.76
C ARG A 56 -13.76 3.13 24.26
N TRP A 57 -14.18 2.80 23.03
CA TRP A 57 -15.31 3.43 22.35
C TRP A 57 -16.42 2.44 21.95
N GLY A 58 -16.27 1.15 22.26
CA GLY A 58 -17.32 0.13 22.17
C GLY A 58 -17.50 -0.52 20.80
N ASP A 59 -18.46 -1.46 20.73
CA ASP A 59 -18.70 -2.34 19.57
C ASP A 59 -19.09 -1.60 18.28
N GLY A 60 -19.60 -0.37 18.41
CA GLY A 60 -19.93 0.51 17.29
C GLY A 60 -18.75 1.35 16.77
N PHE A 61 -17.53 1.13 17.28
CA PHE A 61 -16.37 2.00 17.01
C PHE A 61 -16.11 2.20 15.51
N PHE A 62 -15.99 1.12 14.72
CA PHE A 62 -15.70 1.25 13.28
C PHE A 62 -16.81 1.95 12.49
N LYS A 63 -18.07 1.69 12.86
CA LYS A 63 -19.23 2.35 12.26
C LYS A 63 -19.22 3.86 12.52
N ASN A 64 -18.99 4.25 13.77
CA ASN A 64 -18.90 5.65 14.15
C ASN A 64 -17.69 6.31 13.49
N LEU A 65 -16.50 5.70 13.57
CA LEU A 65 -15.29 6.23 12.94
C LEU A 65 -15.44 6.40 11.42
N SER A 66 -16.06 5.43 10.74
CA SER A 66 -16.35 5.51 9.31
C SER A 66 -17.23 6.71 8.98
N ARG A 67 -18.33 6.90 9.72
CA ARG A 67 -19.25 8.03 9.52
C ARG A 67 -18.55 9.36 9.82
N ASP A 68 -17.85 9.44 10.93
CA ASP A 68 -17.27 10.69 11.41
C ASP A 68 -16.11 11.14 10.50
N LEU A 69 -15.29 10.21 9.98
CA LEU A 69 -14.27 10.52 8.98
C LEU A 69 -14.88 10.95 7.63
N GLN A 70 -15.98 10.34 7.20
CA GLN A 70 -16.67 10.75 5.96
C GLN A 70 -17.26 12.15 6.08
N ASN A 71 -17.78 12.51 7.25
CA ASN A 71 -18.28 13.84 7.53
C ASN A 71 -17.15 14.88 7.64
N ALA A 72 -16.04 14.54 8.30
CA ALA A 72 -14.90 15.42 8.47
C ALA A 72 -14.07 15.61 7.19
N LEU A 73 -14.09 14.62 6.28
CA LEU A 73 -13.34 14.61 5.02
C LEU A 73 -14.26 14.33 3.82
N PRO A 74 -15.16 15.27 3.44
CA PRO A 74 -16.12 15.05 2.37
C PRO A 74 -15.42 14.73 1.04
N GLY A 75 -15.92 13.72 0.34
CA GLY A 75 -15.39 13.30 -0.98
C GLY A 75 -14.15 12.41 -0.93
N VAL A 76 -13.52 12.23 0.24
CA VAL A 76 -12.42 11.28 0.41
C VAL A 76 -12.96 9.85 0.53
N ARG A 77 -12.47 8.95 -0.33
CA ARG A 77 -12.83 7.52 -0.29
C ARG A 77 -11.80 6.74 0.51
N GLY A 78 -12.17 5.53 0.94
CA GLY A 78 -11.25 4.62 1.65
C GLY A 78 -11.48 4.49 3.15
N PHE A 79 -12.47 5.20 3.72
CA PHE A 79 -12.84 5.09 5.14
C PHE A 79 -14.19 4.41 5.33
N SER A 80 -14.37 3.22 4.74
CA SER A 80 -15.50 2.36 5.12
C SER A 80 -15.15 1.55 6.38
N GLU A 81 -16.16 1.10 7.13
CA GLU A 81 -15.98 0.26 8.33
C GLU A 81 -15.04 -0.92 8.06
N LYS A 82 -15.30 -1.65 6.97
CA LYS A 82 -14.46 -2.76 6.52
C LYS A 82 -13.03 -2.29 6.28
N ASN A 83 -12.82 -1.17 5.59
CA ASN A 83 -11.48 -0.70 5.29
C ASN A 83 -10.70 -0.32 6.54
N LEU A 84 -11.33 0.38 7.49
CA LEU A 84 -10.73 0.73 8.78
C LEU A 84 -10.34 -0.52 9.58
N TYR A 85 -11.16 -1.57 9.53
CA TYR A 85 -10.81 -2.86 10.13
C TYR A 85 -9.58 -3.49 9.45
N TYR A 86 -9.47 -3.45 8.12
CA TYR A 86 -8.27 -3.92 7.42
C TYR A 86 -7.02 -3.09 7.75
N MET A 87 -7.15 -1.78 8.01
CA MET A 87 -6.02 -0.95 8.45
C MET A 87 -5.47 -1.45 9.79
N LYS A 88 -6.36 -1.77 10.74
CA LYS A 88 -5.98 -2.45 12.01
C LYS A 88 -5.29 -3.78 11.74
N LEU A 89 -5.83 -4.62 10.86
CA LEU A 89 -5.23 -5.92 10.53
C LEU A 89 -3.86 -5.80 9.87
N MET A 90 -3.69 -4.84 8.96
CA MET A 90 -2.39 -4.55 8.32
C MET A 90 -1.35 -4.19 9.39
N TYR A 91 -1.69 -3.30 10.32
CA TYR A 91 -0.79 -2.95 11.41
C TYR A 91 -0.45 -4.17 12.27
N LEU A 92 -1.44 -4.95 12.70
CA LEU A 92 -1.20 -6.15 13.50
C LEU A 92 -0.33 -7.19 12.78
N LEU A 93 -0.47 -7.34 11.46
CA LEU A 93 0.29 -8.30 10.67
C LEU A 93 1.76 -7.90 10.51
N TYR A 94 2.06 -6.60 10.40
CA TYR A 94 3.41 -6.14 10.08
C TYR A 94 4.11 -5.38 11.20
N ARG A 95 3.46 -5.07 12.34
CA ARG A 95 4.04 -4.23 13.41
C ARG A 95 5.41 -4.71 13.90
N GLU A 96 5.63 -6.02 14.00
CA GLU A 96 6.91 -6.57 14.45
C GLU A 96 8.05 -6.28 13.46
N CYS A 97 7.74 -6.08 12.18
CA CYS A 97 8.71 -5.69 11.15
C CYS A 97 9.18 -4.25 11.31
N PHE A 98 8.44 -3.41 12.05
CA PHE A 98 8.81 -2.02 12.33
C PHE A 98 9.33 -1.82 13.76
N GLU A 99 8.88 -2.62 14.72
CA GLU A 99 9.34 -2.58 16.12
C GLU A 99 10.75 -3.20 16.27
N LYS A 100 11.13 -4.16 15.42
CA LYS A 100 12.44 -4.84 15.44
C LYS A 100 13.53 -4.13 14.62
N PHE A 101 13.33 -2.86 14.23
CA PHE A 101 14.41 -1.99 13.73
C PHE A 101 14.87 -0.97 14.81
N PRO A 102 15.53 -1.39 15.91
CA PRO A 102 16.58 -0.55 16.47
C PRO A 102 17.68 -0.39 15.40
N GLN A 103 18.30 0.79 15.35
CA GLN A 103 19.39 1.14 14.45
C GLN A 103 20.70 0.38 14.73
N ASP A 104 20.65 -0.88 15.18
CA ASP A 104 21.83 -1.67 15.50
C ASP A 104 21.85 -3.00 14.72
N VAL A 105 22.89 -3.09 13.91
CA VAL A 105 23.41 -4.26 13.22
C VAL A 105 23.52 -5.47 14.16
N GLY A 106 22.54 -6.38 14.16
CA GLY A 106 22.64 -7.59 14.98
C GLY A 106 21.44 -8.54 14.94
N LYS A 107 21.43 -9.41 13.91
CA LYS A 107 20.89 -10.80 13.84
C LYS A 107 19.85 -11.24 14.90
N ILE A 108 18.68 -11.71 14.43
CA ILE A 108 18.14 -13.09 14.56
C ILE A 108 16.77 -13.14 13.83
N GLY A 109 16.66 -13.99 12.80
CA GLY A 109 15.43 -14.24 12.01
C GLY A 109 15.53 -13.81 10.53
N ASN A 110 14.80 -14.50 9.65
CA ASN A 110 14.72 -14.20 8.19
C ASN A 110 14.15 -12.80 7.84
N HIS A 111 13.86 -11.98 8.85
CA HIS A 111 13.38 -10.59 8.72
C HIS A 111 14.48 -9.59 8.32
N ASN A 112 15.76 -9.98 8.35
CA ASN A 112 16.92 -9.12 8.04
C ASN A 112 17.00 -8.60 6.58
N LEU A 113 16.09 -9.00 5.71
CA LEU A 113 16.08 -8.62 4.28
C LEU A 113 14.87 -7.78 3.90
N PHE A 114 14.06 -7.37 4.87
CA PHE A 114 12.84 -6.64 4.59
C PHE A 114 13.06 -5.14 4.62
N ASN A 115 12.94 -4.48 3.47
CA ASN A 115 12.86 -3.04 3.43
C ASN A 115 11.41 -2.63 3.78
N PRO A 116 11.16 -1.85 4.85
CA PRO A 116 9.81 -1.38 5.18
C PRO A 116 9.09 -0.67 4.02
N ASP A 117 9.84 -0.06 3.10
CA ASP A 117 9.30 0.58 1.91
C ASP A 117 8.65 -0.41 0.91
N ASP A 118 8.99 -1.70 0.99
CA ASP A 118 8.40 -2.75 0.15
C ASP A 118 6.88 -2.89 0.43
N LEU A 119 6.45 -2.69 1.69
CA LEU A 119 5.03 -2.70 2.04
C LEU A 119 4.28 -1.58 1.34
N PHE A 120 4.89 -0.41 1.27
CA PHE A 120 4.26 0.77 0.70
C PHE A 120 4.38 0.81 -0.83
N SER A 121 5.01 -0.20 -1.42
CA SER A 121 5.23 -0.34 -2.86
C SER A 121 4.20 -1.25 -3.56
N ILE A 122 3.36 -1.97 -2.80
CA ILE A 122 2.27 -2.78 -3.35
C ILE A 122 0.90 -2.13 -3.10
N SER A 123 -0.05 -2.30 -4.03
CA SER A 123 -1.39 -1.71 -3.88
C SER A 123 -2.13 -2.17 -2.62
N TRP A 124 -3.03 -1.32 -2.09
CA TRP A 124 -3.92 -1.68 -0.97
C TRP A 124 -4.74 -2.95 -1.21
N SER A 125 -5.10 -3.23 -2.47
CA SER A 125 -5.85 -4.44 -2.80
C SER A 125 -5.00 -5.71 -2.63
N HIS A 126 -3.68 -5.64 -2.87
CA HIS A 126 -2.77 -6.75 -2.56
C HIS A 126 -2.68 -6.96 -1.04
N HIS A 127 -2.55 -5.89 -0.27
CA HIS A 127 -2.56 -5.98 1.20
C HIS A 127 -3.80 -6.68 1.72
N ARG A 128 -5.00 -6.30 1.26
CA ARG A 128 -6.24 -6.97 1.68
C ARG A 128 -6.22 -8.47 1.37
N TYR A 129 -5.78 -8.85 0.17
CA TYR A 129 -5.70 -10.25 -0.21
C TYR A 129 -4.69 -11.03 0.65
N ILE A 130 -3.50 -10.45 0.87
CA ILE A 130 -2.45 -11.06 1.69
C ILE A 130 -2.94 -11.22 3.13
N ILE A 131 -3.61 -10.21 3.70
CA ILE A 131 -4.21 -10.28 5.04
C ILE A 131 -5.23 -11.43 5.12
N ASP A 132 -6.12 -11.57 4.14
CA ASP A 132 -7.13 -12.62 4.13
C ASP A 132 -6.50 -14.03 4.02
N LYS A 133 -5.44 -14.19 3.22
CA LYS A 133 -4.79 -15.49 2.98
C LYS A 133 -3.78 -15.89 4.03
N CYS A 134 -2.96 -14.96 4.48
CA CYS A 134 -1.85 -15.20 5.41
C CYS A 134 -2.29 -15.03 6.86
N LYS A 135 -3.41 -14.32 7.11
CA LYS A 135 -3.98 -14.10 8.44
C LYS A 135 -2.96 -13.44 9.37
N LYS A 136 -2.40 -14.19 10.32
CA LYS A 136 -1.41 -13.73 11.31
C LYS A 136 0.01 -14.24 11.03
N ASP A 137 0.20 -14.95 9.91
CA ASP A 137 1.51 -15.45 9.49
C ASP A 137 2.28 -14.35 8.76
N THR A 138 3.08 -13.60 9.53
CA THR A 138 3.87 -12.48 9.03
C THR A 138 4.90 -12.95 8.00
N ASP A 139 5.61 -14.06 8.22
CA ASP A 139 6.64 -14.54 7.29
C ASP A 139 6.05 -14.90 5.92
N LYS A 140 4.92 -15.60 5.92
CA LYS A 140 4.19 -15.90 4.69
C LYS A 140 3.69 -14.63 4.01
N ALA A 141 3.20 -13.66 4.77
CA ALA A 141 2.79 -12.37 4.22
C ALA A 141 3.97 -11.63 3.56
N LEU A 142 5.13 -11.58 4.21
CA LEU A 142 6.35 -10.95 3.66
C LEU A 142 6.87 -11.67 2.42
N PHE A 143 6.72 -13.00 2.34
CA PHE A 143 7.01 -13.76 1.12
C PHE A 143 6.16 -13.27 -0.06
N TYR A 144 4.84 -13.13 0.12
CA TYR A 144 3.97 -12.65 -0.95
C TYR A 144 4.19 -11.19 -1.30
N VAL A 145 4.46 -10.31 -0.32
CA VAL A 145 4.86 -8.91 -0.60
C VAL A 145 6.07 -8.87 -1.54
N ARG A 146 7.13 -9.61 -1.22
CA ARG A 146 8.33 -9.68 -2.08
C ARG A 146 8.02 -10.27 -3.45
N LYS A 147 7.28 -11.37 -3.53
CA LYS A 147 6.89 -11.98 -4.82
C LYS A 147 6.03 -11.06 -5.68
N THR A 148 5.22 -10.21 -5.08
CA THR A 148 4.45 -9.17 -5.77
C THR A 148 5.37 -8.19 -6.48
N LEU A 149 6.40 -7.72 -5.77
CA LEU A 149 7.36 -6.73 -6.28
C LEU A 149 8.28 -7.34 -7.35
N GLU A 150 8.80 -8.55 -7.12
CA GLU A 150 9.68 -9.25 -8.06
C GLU A 150 8.99 -9.57 -9.39
N ASN A 151 7.75 -10.04 -9.34
CA ASN A 151 7.09 -10.62 -10.52
C ASN A 151 5.94 -9.76 -11.07
N ASN A 152 5.71 -8.57 -10.53
CA ASN A 152 4.54 -7.74 -10.83
C ASN A 152 3.22 -8.54 -10.76
N TRP A 153 3.09 -9.46 -9.79
CA TRP A 153 1.96 -10.36 -9.74
C TRP A 153 0.63 -9.61 -9.66
N SER A 154 -0.30 -9.97 -10.55
CA SER A 154 -1.68 -9.55 -10.43
C SER A 154 -2.33 -10.22 -9.23
N ARG A 155 -3.40 -9.60 -8.71
CA ARG A 155 -4.23 -10.11 -7.59
C ARG A 155 -4.72 -11.56 -7.75
N ASN A 156 -4.66 -12.13 -8.95
CA ASN A 156 -5.15 -13.47 -9.26
C ASN A 156 -4.12 -14.60 -9.03
N ILE A 157 -2.89 -14.29 -8.60
CA ILE A 157 -1.78 -15.27 -8.55
C ILE A 157 -1.51 -15.80 -7.11
N TYR A 158 -2.17 -15.24 -6.10
CA TYR A 158 -1.89 -15.49 -4.68
C TYR A 158 -2.75 -16.61 -4.06
#